data_AF-A0AAV8X752-F1
#
_entry.id   AF-A0AAV8X752-F1
#
_cell.length_a   1.000
_cell.length_b   1.000
_cell.length_c   1.000
_cell.angle_alpha   90.00
_cell.angle_beta   90.00
_cell.angle_gamma   90.00
#
_symmetry.space_group_name_H-M   'P 1'
#
loop_
_entity.id
_entity.type
_entity.pdbx_description
1 polymer ?
#
loop_
_entity_poly.entity_id
_entity_poly.type
_entity_poly.pdbx_seq_one_letter_code
_entity_poly.pdbx_strand_id
1 'polypeptide(L)'
;MFMFILNFAYVEAEESCDGLGVLVYEDLGCQAVKRPGKKCPVKGTKYALNEKIDQDVTYESCNVGCFCNRHLDATRFTCAILDCPEWLGVPVKFGCFRKYEVDKCCSVGMNCPSDDNPLEDCDVGGKKYKEGEKFFPKDTCMKCVCSKNFNGKLESPFCKRLSCGVQINHAEELHNRCAPTYVKPYGESLCCPDTWVCPTSSDKVTKINPEAEADSVGVPSSR
;
A
#
# COMPACT_ATOMS: atom_id res chain seq x y z
N MET A 1 -27.70 50.10 0.77
CA MET A 1 -27.36 48.91 -0.04
C MET A 1 -26.37 48.10 0.78
N PHE A 2 -26.83 47.09 1.52
CA PHE A 2 -25.96 46.27 2.38
C PHE A 2 -25.27 45.22 1.52
N MET A 3 -23.95 45.32 1.41
CA MET A 3 -23.12 44.38 0.67
C MET A 3 -22.79 43.22 1.62
N PHE A 4 -23.47 42.09 1.46
CA PHE A 4 -23.11 40.85 2.13
C PHE A 4 -21.83 40.29 1.49
N ILE A 5 -20.72 40.35 2.21
CA ILE A 5 -19.48 39.66 1.84
C ILE A 5 -19.67 38.19 2.27
N LEU A 6 -19.95 37.33 1.30
CA LEU A 6 -19.91 35.88 1.47
C LEU A 6 -18.44 35.46 1.60
N ASN A 7 -18.01 35.16 2.84
CA ASN A 7 -16.74 34.50 3.08
C ASN A 7 -16.86 33.04 2.65
N PHE A 8 -16.43 32.74 1.43
CA PHE A 8 -16.19 31.35 1.01
C PHE A 8 -14.89 30.90 1.67
N ALA A 9 -14.99 30.05 2.68
CA ALA A 9 -13.86 29.28 3.16
C ALA A 9 -13.50 28.25 2.07
N TYR A 10 -12.46 28.55 1.30
CA TYR A 10 -11.82 27.53 0.46
C TYR A 10 -11.02 26.62 1.38
N VAL A 11 -11.42 25.35 1.45
CA VAL A 11 -10.53 24.30 1.95
C VAL A 11 -9.60 23.98 0.78
N GLU A 12 -8.40 24.55 0.77
CA GLU A 12 -7.31 24.03 -0.07
C GLU A 12 -7.03 22.60 0.44
N ALA A 13 -7.48 21.60 -0.31
CA ALA A 13 -7.03 20.24 -0.10
C ALA A 13 -5.51 20.24 -0.33
N GLU A 14 -4.76 19.86 0.70
CA GLU A 14 -3.30 19.79 0.68
C GLU A 14 -2.81 19.01 -0.55
N GLU A 15 -1.77 19.53 -1.22
CA GLU A 15 -1.12 18.91 -2.37
C GLU A 15 -0.56 17.53 -1.95
N SER A 16 -1.31 16.48 -2.21
CA SER A 16 -0.96 15.06 -2.00
C SER A 16 -0.80 14.62 -0.53
N CYS A 17 -1.75 13.81 -0.05
CA CYS A 17 -1.67 13.17 1.28
C CYS A 17 -0.53 12.13 1.41
N ASP A 18 0.22 11.85 0.33
CA ASP A 18 1.32 10.87 0.31
C ASP A 18 2.45 11.24 1.27
N GLY A 19 2.60 12.53 1.58
CA GLY A 19 3.55 13.02 2.59
C GLY A 19 3.12 12.77 4.04
N LEU A 20 1.85 12.39 4.28
CA LEU A 20 1.22 12.36 5.61
C LEU A 20 1.10 10.97 6.22
N GLY A 21 1.52 9.90 5.54
CA GLY A 21 1.37 8.55 6.10
C GLY A 21 0.02 7.89 5.82
N VAL A 22 -0.87 8.52 5.05
CA VAL A 22 -2.28 8.09 5.07
C VAL A 22 -2.60 6.84 4.24
N LEU A 23 -1.66 6.37 3.42
CA LEU A 23 -1.87 5.22 2.53
C LEU A 23 -2.31 3.97 3.30
N VAL A 24 -1.86 3.79 4.55
CA VAL A 24 -2.32 2.71 5.41
C VAL A 24 -3.84 2.76 5.63
N TYR A 25 -4.40 3.94 5.86
CA TYR A 25 -5.83 4.11 6.08
C TYR A 25 -6.65 3.91 4.80
N GLU A 26 -6.07 4.24 3.65
CA GLU A 26 -6.65 3.91 2.35
C GLU A 26 -6.68 2.39 2.13
N ASP A 27 -5.58 1.68 2.43
CA ASP A 27 -5.46 0.23 2.35
C ASP A 27 -6.45 -0.49 3.29
N LEU A 28 -6.68 0.05 4.49
CA LEU A 28 -7.67 -0.46 5.44
C LEU A 28 -9.12 -0.35 4.92
N GLY A 29 -9.35 0.57 3.98
CA GLY A 29 -10.66 1.00 3.52
C GLY A 29 -11.26 2.03 4.49
N CYS A 30 -11.87 3.08 3.95
CA CYS A 30 -12.45 4.20 4.72
C CYS A 30 -13.62 3.83 5.64
N GLN A 31 -14.01 2.56 5.74
CA GLN A 31 -15.06 2.10 6.64
C GLN A 31 -14.46 1.33 7.82
N ALA A 32 -14.53 1.94 9.00
CA ALA A 32 -14.16 1.28 10.25
C ALA A 32 -15.11 0.09 10.51
N VAL A 33 -14.63 -1.12 10.24
CA VAL A 33 -15.38 -2.34 10.56
C VAL A 33 -15.06 -2.72 12.01
N LYS A 34 -16.00 -2.49 12.94
CA LYS A 34 -15.96 -3.15 14.26
C LYS A 34 -15.77 -4.66 14.02
N ARG A 35 -14.95 -5.34 14.84
CA ARG A 35 -14.75 -6.80 14.77
C ARG A 35 -15.83 -7.55 15.58
N PRO A 36 -16.96 -8.00 15.00
CA PRO A 36 -17.74 -9.07 15.61
C PRO A 36 -17.82 -10.30 14.69
N GLY A 37 -16.71 -10.70 14.04
CA GLY A 37 -16.78 -11.72 12.99
C GLY A 37 -15.59 -12.65 12.88
N LYS A 38 -15.90 -13.94 12.62
CA LYS A 38 -14.99 -15.01 12.15
C LYS A 38 -14.48 -14.74 10.72
N LYS A 39 -14.24 -13.49 10.32
CA LYS A 39 -13.87 -13.11 8.96
C LYS A 39 -12.60 -12.26 8.94
N CYS A 40 -11.86 -12.33 7.85
CA CYS A 40 -10.64 -11.54 7.63
C CYS A 40 -10.93 -10.43 6.61
N PRO A 41 -10.77 -9.14 6.97
CA PRO A 41 -10.91 -8.04 6.02
C PRO A 41 -9.61 -7.79 5.25
N VAL A 42 -9.69 -7.63 3.92
CA VAL A 42 -8.60 -7.07 3.09
C VAL A 42 -9.18 -6.20 1.98
N LYS A 43 -8.69 -4.95 1.84
CA LYS A 43 -9.09 -3.99 0.79
C LYS A 43 -10.60 -3.85 0.63
N GLY A 44 -11.33 -3.77 1.75
CA GLY A 44 -12.80 -3.66 1.79
C GLY A 44 -13.58 -4.97 1.64
N THR A 45 -12.94 -6.08 1.24
CA THR A 45 -13.58 -7.40 1.11
C THR A 45 -13.42 -8.24 2.40
N LYS A 46 -14.42 -9.06 2.74
CA LYS A 46 -14.45 -9.88 3.97
C LYS A 46 -14.48 -11.37 3.62
N TYR A 47 -13.41 -12.08 3.97
CA TYR A 47 -13.23 -13.51 3.69
C TYR A 47 -13.64 -14.36 4.91
N ALA A 48 -14.35 -15.46 4.69
CA ALA A 48 -14.68 -16.45 5.72
C ALA A 48 -13.45 -17.27 6.14
N LEU A 49 -13.51 -17.95 7.29
CA LEU A 49 -12.44 -18.87 7.72
C LEU A 49 -12.17 -19.92 6.64
N ASN A 50 -10.88 -20.19 6.41
CA ASN A 50 -10.32 -21.07 5.38
C ASN A 50 -10.62 -20.65 3.94
N GLU A 51 -11.29 -19.52 3.71
CA GLU A 51 -11.48 -18.97 2.38
C GLU A 51 -10.13 -18.48 1.83
N LYS A 52 -9.84 -18.89 0.59
CA LYS A 52 -8.65 -18.47 -0.13
C LYS A 52 -8.87 -17.10 -0.74
N ILE A 53 -7.83 -16.28 -0.71
CA ILE A 53 -7.83 -14.99 -1.40
C ILE A 53 -7.32 -15.22 -2.82
N ASP A 54 -7.89 -14.47 -3.77
CA ASP A 54 -7.32 -14.37 -5.10
C ASP A 54 -5.86 -13.88 -5.03
N GLN A 55 -4.99 -14.49 -5.82
CA GLN A 55 -3.58 -14.15 -5.86
C GLN A 55 -3.38 -12.70 -6.33
N ASP A 56 -4.20 -12.18 -7.23
CA ASP A 56 -4.05 -10.82 -7.76
C ASP A 56 -4.25 -9.72 -6.69
N VAL A 57 -4.91 -10.05 -5.58
CA VAL A 57 -5.10 -9.13 -4.44
C VAL A 57 -3.82 -8.98 -3.61
N THR A 58 -3.02 -10.06 -3.53
CA THR A 58 -1.96 -10.26 -2.53
C THR A 58 -0.56 -10.36 -3.11
N TYR A 59 -0.45 -10.70 -4.40
CA TYR A 59 0.82 -10.93 -5.09
C TYR A 59 1.69 -9.68 -5.17
N GLU A 60 1.09 -8.49 -5.26
CA GLU A 60 1.82 -7.22 -5.24
C GLU A 60 2.66 -7.04 -3.96
N SER A 61 2.14 -7.52 -2.82
CA SER A 61 2.82 -7.51 -1.53
C SER A 61 3.58 -8.82 -1.28
N CYS A 62 3.93 -9.55 -2.35
CA CYS A 62 4.74 -10.77 -2.31
C CYS A 62 4.12 -11.91 -1.50
N ASN A 63 2.81 -11.86 -1.28
CA ASN A 63 2.08 -12.87 -0.52
C ASN A 63 1.38 -13.82 -1.50
N VAL A 64 1.56 -15.13 -1.32
CA VAL A 64 0.96 -16.17 -2.16
C VAL A 64 0.27 -17.23 -1.32
N GLY A 65 -0.75 -17.87 -1.89
CA GLY A 65 -1.49 -18.94 -1.22
C GLY A 65 -2.22 -18.47 0.04
N CYS A 66 -2.61 -17.20 0.10
CA CYS A 66 -3.25 -16.62 1.26
C CYS A 66 -4.63 -17.22 1.55
N PHE A 67 -4.90 -17.48 2.84
CA PHE A 67 -6.22 -17.84 3.31
C PHE A 67 -6.53 -17.21 4.66
N CYS A 68 -7.81 -16.96 4.92
CA CYS A 68 -8.25 -16.44 6.22
C CYS A 68 -8.19 -17.54 7.27
N ASN A 69 -7.52 -17.28 8.38
CA ASN A 69 -7.31 -18.24 9.46
C ASN A 69 -7.72 -17.64 10.80
N ARG A 70 -8.00 -18.50 11.79
CA ARG A 70 -8.18 -18.10 13.18
C ARG A 70 -6.87 -18.32 13.94
N HIS A 71 -6.44 -17.30 14.68
CA HIS A 71 -5.31 -17.39 15.58
C HIS A 71 -5.70 -16.80 16.95
N LEU A 72 -5.76 -17.66 17.97
CA LEU A 72 -6.28 -17.31 19.30
C LEU A 72 -7.72 -16.73 19.20
N ASP A 73 -7.88 -15.49 19.65
CA ASP A 73 -9.15 -14.75 19.68
C ASP A 73 -9.33 -13.80 18.49
N ALA A 74 -8.39 -13.80 17.54
CA ALA A 74 -8.42 -12.97 16.34
C ALA A 74 -8.46 -13.80 15.05
N THR A 75 -8.94 -13.18 13.99
CA THR A 75 -8.81 -13.66 12.61
C THR A 75 -7.67 -12.91 11.93
N ARG A 76 -6.84 -13.64 11.18
CA ARG A 76 -5.73 -13.09 10.40
C ARG A 76 -5.54 -13.88 9.11
N PHE A 77 -4.84 -13.30 8.14
CA PHE A 77 -4.40 -14.07 6.99
C PHE A 77 -3.17 -14.91 7.33
N THR A 78 -3.11 -16.10 6.74
CA THR A 78 -1.90 -16.91 6.67
C THR A 78 -1.52 -17.02 5.21
N CYS A 79 -0.32 -16.56 4.86
CA CYS A 79 0.21 -16.52 3.51
C CYS A 79 1.63 -17.10 3.51
N ALA A 80 2.07 -17.63 2.37
CA ALA A 80 3.48 -17.83 2.12
C ALA A 80 4.07 -16.54 1.54
N ILE A 81 5.25 -16.15 2.01
CA ILE A 81 6.00 -15.03 1.44
C ILE A 81 6.80 -15.58 0.27
N LEU A 82 6.65 -14.94 -0.89
CA LEU A 82 7.36 -15.30 -2.10
C LEU A 82 8.79 -14.75 -2.05
N ASP A 83 9.77 -15.64 -2.03
CA ASP A 83 11.17 -15.27 -2.17
C ASP A 83 11.51 -14.98 -3.64
N CYS A 84 11.67 -13.70 -3.96
CA CYS A 84 12.01 -13.31 -5.32
C CYS A 84 13.46 -13.70 -5.69
N PRO A 85 13.71 -14.19 -6.91
CA PRO A 85 15.06 -14.53 -7.38
C PRO A 85 16.08 -13.40 -7.22
N GLU A 86 15.62 -12.15 -7.32
CA GLU A 86 16.45 -10.96 -7.09
C GLU A 86 17.05 -10.83 -5.70
N TRP A 87 16.36 -11.32 -4.67
CA TRP A 87 16.80 -11.24 -3.28
C TRP A 87 17.72 -12.40 -2.91
N LEU A 88 17.56 -13.53 -3.60
CA LEU A 88 18.38 -14.72 -3.44
C LEU A 88 19.74 -14.63 -4.18
N GLY A 89 20.05 -13.48 -4.77
CA GLY A 89 21.32 -13.26 -5.46
C GLY A 89 21.44 -13.97 -6.81
N VAL A 90 20.32 -14.38 -7.43
CA VAL A 90 20.36 -14.99 -8.76
C VAL A 90 20.95 -13.96 -9.75
N PRO A 91 22.10 -14.28 -10.39
CA PRO A 91 22.81 -13.33 -11.22
C PRO A 91 22.01 -13.01 -12.47
N VAL A 92 22.05 -11.73 -12.87
CA VAL A 92 21.52 -11.31 -14.15
C VAL A 92 22.60 -11.54 -15.21
N LYS A 93 22.20 -12.06 -16.38
CA LYS A 93 23.13 -12.23 -17.51
C LYS A 93 23.82 -10.90 -17.83
N PHE A 94 25.12 -10.95 -18.12
CA PHE A 94 25.88 -9.75 -18.47
C PHE A 94 25.21 -8.96 -19.60
N GLY A 95 25.07 -7.65 -19.41
CA GLY A 95 24.38 -6.75 -20.33
C GLY A 95 22.85 -6.73 -20.23
N CYS A 96 22.24 -7.63 -19.46
CA CYS A 96 20.80 -7.68 -19.24
C CYS A 96 20.41 -7.02 -17.91
N PHE A 97 19.12 -6.74 -17.73
CA PHE A 97 18.53 -6.24 -16.50
C PHE A 97 17.16 -6.88 -16.24
N ARG A 98 16.66 -6.79 -15.01
CA ARG A 98 15.39 -7.41 -14.62
C ARG A 98 14.20 -6.65 -15.19
N LYS A 99 13.22 -7.38 -15.71
CA LYS A 99 11.95 -6.87 -16.20
C LYS A 99 10.88 -7.02 -15.12
N TYR A 100 10.05 -5.99 -14.95
CA TYR A 100 8.98 -5.91 -13.97
C TYR A 100 7.63 -5.64 -14.63
N GLU A 101 6.57 -5.92 -13.87
CA GLU A 101 5.18 -5.57 -14.17
C GLU A 101 4.58 -4.89 -12.94
N VAL A 102 3.64 -3.97 -13.13
CA VAL A 102 3.15 -3.07 -12.07
C VAL A 102 2.42 -3.83 -10.95
N ASP A 103 1.71 -4.88 -11.28
CA ASP A 103 0.95 -5.72 -10.34
C ASP A 103 1.77 -6.87 -9.74
N LYS A 104 3.02 -7.06 -10.21
CA LYS A 104 3.89 -8.14 -9.75
C LYS A 104 4.85 -7.67 -8.66
N CYS A 105 5.11 -8.55 -7.68
CA CYS A 105 6.14 -8.30 -6.67
C CYS A 105 7.55 -8.55 -7.22
N CYS A 106 7.76 -9.73 -7.82
CA CYS A 106 9.05 -10.15 -8.34
C CYS A 106 9.27 -9.72 -9.79
N SER A 107 10.51 -9.81 -10.24
CA SER A 107 10.81 -9.73 -11.67
C SER A 107 10.09 -10.84 -12.45
N VAL A 108 9.51 -10.48 -13.59
CA VAL A 108 8.81 -11.41 -14.51
C VAL A 108 9.74 -11.95 -15.60
N GLY A 109 10.98 -11.47 -15.65
CA GLY A 109 11.97 -11.90 -16.60
C GLY A 109 13.16 -10.95 -16.65
N MET A 110 13.85 -10.95 -17.78
CA MET A 110 14.99 -10.08 -18.04
C MET A 110 14.85 -9.45 -19.42
N ASN A 111 15.30 -8.22 -19.54
CA ASN A 111 15.51 -7.55 -20.81
C ASN A 111 17.00 -7.55 -21.13
N CYS A 112 17.34 -8.03 -22.32
CA CYS A 112 18.69 -8.08 -22.85
C CYS A 112 18.72 -7.22 -24.13
N PRO A 113 19.18 -5.97 -24.05
CA PRO A 113 19.31 -5.10 -25.23
C PRO A 113 20.21 -5.74 -26.29
N SER A 114 19.80 -5.62 -27.55
CA SER A 114 20.60 -5.97 -28.73
C SER A 114 20.30 -4.99 -29.85
N ASP A 115 21.16 -4.92 -30.86
CA ASP A 115 20.95 -4.02 -32.02
C ASP A 115 19.61 -4.32 -32.74
N ASP A 116 19.19 -5.59 -32.76
CA ASP A 116 17.92 -6.03 -33.34
C ASP A 116 16.68 -5.79 -32.44
N ASN A 117 16.90 -5.40 -31.18
CA ASN A 117 15.83 -5.16 -30.21
C ASN A 117 16.16 -3.93 -29.33
N PRO A 118 16.10 -2.71 -29.92
CA PRO A 118 16.31 -1.49 -29.17
C PRO A 118 15.19 -1.32 -28.15
N LEU A 119 15.57 -1.11 -26.89
CA LEU A 119 14.63 -0.79 -25.82
C LEU A 119 14.41 0.71 -25.77
N GLU A 120 13.18 1.13 -25.51
CA GLU A 120 12.86 2.54 -25.30
C GLU A 120 13.18 2.96 -23.85
N ASP A 121 13.57 4.22 -23.67
CA ASP A 121 13.78 4.81 -22.35
C ASP A 121 12.59 5.71 -21.99
N CYS A 122 12.16 5.65 -20.73
CA CYS A 122 11.23 6.62 -20.16
C CYS A 122 12.01 7.73 -19.44
N ASP A 123 11.70 8.99 -19.73
CA ASP A 123 12.19 10.13 -18.94
C ASP A 123 11.13 10.53 -17.91
N VAL A 124 11.47 10.39 -16.62
CA VAL A 124 10.59 10.74 -15.51
C VAL A 124 11.36 11.61 -14.53
N GLY A 125 10.99 12.88 -14.46
CA GLY A 125 11.61 13.84 -13.54
C GLY A 125 13.11 14.03 -13.81
N GLY A 126 13.55 13.95 -15.07
CA GLY A 126 14.96 14.09 -15.45
C GLY A 126 15.81 12.84 -15.19
N LYS A 127 15.18 11.72 -14.80
CA LYS A 127 15.84 10.42 -14.68
C LYS A 127 15.33 9.49 -15.78
N LYS A 128 16.27 8.84 -16.47
CA LYS A 128 15.98 7.83 -17.48
C LYS A 128 15.81 6.45 -16.85
N TYR A 129 14.78 5.75 -17.28
CA TYR A 129 14.48 4.37 -16.90
C TYR A 129 14.37 3.53 -18.16
N LYS A 130 14.93 2.32 -18.15
CA LYS A 130 14.86 1.43 -19.31
C LYS A 130 13.50 0.75 -19.39
N GLU A 131 13.04 0.40 -20.59
CA GLU A 131 11.83 -0.42 -20.76
C GLU A 131 11.88 -1.68 -19.88
N GLY A 132 10.83 -1.92 -19.09
CA GLY A 132 10.69 -2.98 -18.10
C GLY A 132 11.26 -2.66 -16.72
N GLU A 133 11.93 -1.53 -16.52
CA GLU A 133 12.47 -1.11 -15.24
C GLU A 133 11.35 -0.56 -14.33
N LYS A 134 11.34 -0.98 -13.06
CA LYS A 134 10.43 -0.43 -12.04
C LYS A 134 11.02 0.84 -11.41
N PHE A 135 10.17 1.78 -11.06
CA PHE A 135 10.56 3.00 -10.37
C PHE A 135 9.47 3.52 -9.41
N PHE A 136 9.90 4.35 -8.47
CA PHE A 136 9.05 4.98 -7.46
C PHE A 136 9.24 6.50 -7.57
N PRO A 137 8.27 7.25 -8.13
CA PRO A 137 8.38 8.69 -8.27
C PRO A 137 8.46 9.37 -6.89
N LYS A 138 9.34 10.37 -6.77
CA LYS A 138 9.49 11.16 -5.54
C LYS A 138 8.17 11.82 -5.16
N ASP A 139 7.96 11.99 -3.86
CA ASP A 139 6.79 12.67 -3.27
C ASP A 139 5.43 12.05 -3.67
N THR A 140 5.47 10.82 -4.18
CA THR A 140 4.27 10.01 -4.45
C THR A 140 4.35 8.67 -3.72
N CYS A 141 3.20 8.03 -3.57
CA CYS A 141 3.08 6.63 -3.18
C CYS A 141 2.74 5.74 -4.35
N MET A 142 3.34 6.03 -5.51
CA MET A 142 3.14 5.27 -6.73
C MET A 142 4.32 4.34 -7.00
N LYS A 143 4.01 3.15 -7.50
CA LYS A 143 4.96 2.23 -8.12
C LYS A 143 4.67 2.19 -9.61
N CYS A 144 5.69 2.37 -10.41
CA CYS A 144 5.56 2.41 -11.86
C CYS A 144 6.53 1.45 -12.53
N VAL A 145 6.24 1.11 -13.79
CA VAL A 145 7.14 0.38 -14.68
C VAL A 145 7.26 1.17 -15.98
N CYS A 146 8.49 1.41 -16.42
CA CYS A 146 8.74 1.99 -17.73
C CYS A 146 8.30 0.99 -18.80
N SER A 147 7.45 1.39 -19.73
CA SER A 147 6.95 0.54 -20.81
C SER A 147 6.98 1.33 -22.11
N LYS A 148 7.07 0.59 -23.22
CA LYS A 148 6.69 1.09 -24.54
C LYS A 148 5.30 1.74 -24.43
N ASN A 149 5.19 3.00 -24.86
CA ASN A 149 4.00 3.88 -24.72
C ASN A 149 3.81 4.61 -23.38
N PHE A 150 4.79 4.64 -22.48
CA PHE A 150 4.68 5.51 -21.30
C PHE A 150 4.55 6.98 -21.71
N ASN A 151 3.44 7.61 -21.34
CA ASN A 151 3.05 8.96 -21.79
C ASN A 151 3.57 10.09 -20.88
N GLY A 152 4.43 9.78 -19.91
CA GLY A 152 4.90 10.74 -18.91
C GLY A 152 3.97 10.93 -17.71
N LYS A 153 2.77 10.34 -17.72
CA LYS A 153 1.78 10.48 -16.64
C LYS A 153 1.82 9.29 -15.69
N LEU A 154 1.66 9.58 -14.40
CA LEU A 154 1.67 8.58 -13.34
C LEU A 154 0.30 7.90 -13.18
N GLU A 155 -0.16 7.20 -14.22
CA GLU A 155 -1.49 6.59 -14.27
C GLU A 155 -1.46 5.13 -14.74
N SER A 156 -2.58 4.43 -14.55
CA SER A 156 -2.78 3.07 -15.08
C SER A 156 -2.67 3.06 -16.61
N PRO A 157 -2.08 2.03 -17.24
CA PRO A 157 -1.59 0.77 -16.65
C PRO A 157 -0.12 0.83 -16.16
N PHE A 158 0.58 1.95 -16.34
CA PHE A 158 2.02 2.05 -16.11
C PHE A 158 2.39 2.29 -14.65
N CYS A 159 1.48 2.88 -13.89
CA CYS A 159 1.64 3.21 -12.50
C CYS A 159 0.43 2.75 -11.71
N LYS A 160 0.71 2.33 -10.47
CA LYS A 160 -0.32 1.97 -9.49
C LYS A 160 0.09 2.53 -8.14
N ARG A 161 -0.91 2.86 -7.34
CA ARG A 161 -0.71 3.21 -5.94
C ARG A 161 -0.19 2.01 -5.17
N LEU A 162 0.83 2.22 -4.37
CA LEU A 162 1.44 1.20 -3.53
C LEU A 162 0.39 0.56 -2.62
N SER A 163 0.54 -0.73 -2.36
CA SER A 163 -0.18 -1.40 -1.30
C SER A 163 0.80 -1.87 -0.24
N CYS A 164 0.62 -1.37 0.98
CA CYS A 164 1.43 -1.74 2.14
C CYS A 164 1.08 -3.12 2.69
N GLY A 165 -0.08 -3.67 2.30
CA GLY A 165 -0.50 -5.02 2.68
C GLY A 165 -0.71 -5.17 4.19
N VAL A 166 -1.01 -4.08 4.90
CA VAL A 166 -1.08 -4.03 6.37
C VAL A 166 -2.11 -4.98 6.97
N GLN A 167 -3.23 -5.22 6.29
CA GLN A 167 -4.25 -6.18 6.74
C GLN A 167 -3.79 -7.64 6.63
N ILE A 168 -2.77 -7.90 5.81
CA ILE A 168 -2.19 -9.23 5.61
C ILE A 168 -1.01 -9.41 6.57
N ASN A 169 -0.07 -8.47 6.54
CA ASN A 169 1.22 -8.61 7.23
C ASN A 169 1.19 -8.13 8.69
N HIS A 170 0.26 -7.24 9.06
CA HIS A 170 0.23 -6.57 10.37
C HIS A 170 -1.14 -6.69 11.05
N ALA A 171 -1.81 -7.83 10.87
CA ALA A 171 -3.17 -8.06 11.39
C ALA A 171 -3.25 -8.02 12.93
N GLU A 172 -2.15 -8.36 13.61
CA GLU A 172 -2.02 -8.34 15.06
C GLU A 172 -1.86 -6.91 15.58
N GLU A 173 -1.00 -6.12 14.95
CA GLU A 173 -0.78 -4.72 15.28
C GLU A 173 -2.06 -3.91 15.09
N LEU A 174 -2.78 -4.17 13.99
CA LEU A 174 -4.12 -3.63 13.77
C LEU A 174 -5.14 -4.11 14.81
N HIS A 175 -5.02 -5.34 15.31
CA HIS A 175 -5.89 -5.84 16.38
C HIS A 175 -5.67 -5.10 17.70
N ASN A 176 -4.39 -4.91 18.03
CA ASN A 176 -3.92 -4.30 19.25
C ASN A 176 -3.94 -2.77 19.20
N ARG A 177 -4.48 -2.18 18.11
CA ARG A 177 -4.60 -0.73 17.91
C ARG A 177 -3.25 -0.02 17.97
N CYS A 178 -2.22 -0.68 17.46
CA CYS A 178 -0.89 -0.11 17.39
C CYS A 178 -0.88 1.03 16.37
N ALA A 179 -0.09 2.07 16.66
CA ALA A 179 0.10 3.19 15.76
C ALA A 179 1.20 2.85 14.75
N PRO A 180 0.99 3.08 13.44
CA PRO A 180 2.04 2.93 12.45
C PRO A 180 3.14 3.97 12.68
N THR A 181 4.39 3.55 12.58
CA THR A 181 5.56 4.42 12.70
C THR A 181 6.29 4.45 11.38
N TYR A 182 6.61 5.67 10.94
CA TYR A 182 7.30 5.90 9.68
C TYR A 182 8.67 6.48 9.97
N VAL A 183 9.69 5.87 9.38
CA VAL A 183 11.04 6.44 9.37
C VAL A 183 11.20 7.12 8.02
N LYS A 184 11.68 8.38 8.01
CA LYS A 184 12.10 9.08 6.80
C LYS A 184 13.61 8.93 6.65
N PRO A 185 14.13 7.88 5.98
CA PRO A 185 15.57 7.81 5.81
C PRO A 185 16.10 8.98 4.97
N TYR A 186 15.40 9.51 3.95
CA TYR A 186 15.93 10.58 3.08
C TYR A 186 14.87 11.49 2.41
N GLY A 187 13.93 12.05 3.18
CA GLY A 187 13.00 13.06 2.62
C GLY A 187 12.01 12.52 1.58
N GLU A 188 11.70 11.23 1.63
CA GLU A 188 10.73 10.57 0.75
C GLU A 188 9.31 10.55 1.35
N SER A 189 8.32 10.25 0.52
CA SER A 189 6.92 10.05 0.87
C SER A 189 6.74 9.05 2.01
N LEU A 190 5.81 9.33 2.93
CA LEU A 190 5.48 8.44 4.03
C LEU A 190 4.48 7.37 3.58
N CYS A 191 4.87 6.49 2.67
CA CYS A 191 3.89 5.57 2.07
C CYS A 191 3.52 4.41 3.00
N CYS A 192 4.50 3.57 3.34
CA CYS A 192 4.27 2.40 4.18
C CYS A 192 5.04 2.53 5.50
N PRO A 193 4.44 2.06 6.60
CA PRO A 193 5.10 2.10 7.90
C PRO A 193 6.29 1.14 7.91
N ASP A 194 7.33 1.53 8.65
CA ASP A 194 8.49 0.69 8.90
C ASP A 194 8.24 -0.24 10.10
N THR A 195 7.54 0.30 11.11
CA THR A 195 7.25 -0.44 12.35
C THR A 195 5.94 0.04 12.98
N TRP A 196 5.58 -0.55 14.13
CA TRP A 196 4.35 -0.28 14.84
C TRP A 196 4.62 -0.12 16.34
N VAL A 197 3.97 0.86 16.96
CA VAL A 197 4.03 1.09 18.41
C VAL A 197 2.69 0.72 19.01
N CYS A 198 2.69 -0.33 19.83
CA CYS A 198 1.47 -0.83 20.46
C CYS A 198 1.21 -0.16 21.81
N PRO A 199 -0.05 0.15 22.14
CA PRO A 199 -0.40 0.71 23.44
C PRO A 199 -0.09 -0.29 24.57
N THR A 200 0.45 0.23 25.65
CA THR A 200 0.71 -0.45 26.91
C THR A 200 -0.36 -0.10 27.95
N SER A 201 -0.40 -0.82 29.06
CA SER A 201 -1.36 -0.55 30.15
C SER A 201 -1.17 0.81 30.82
N SER A 202 0.01 1.41 30.69
CA SER A 202 0.32 2.75 31.20
C SER A 202 -0.09 3.88 30.25
N ASP A 203 -0.41 3.57 29.00
CA ASP A 203 -0.70 4.61 28.00
C ASP A 203 -2.12 5.16 28.17
N LYS A 204 -2.25 6.48 28.00
CA LYS A 204 -3.54 7.17 28.02
C LYS A 204 -3.98 7.48 26.59
N VAL A 205 -5.03 6.79 26.14
CA VAL A 205 -5.67 7.11 24.86
C VAL A 205 -6.47 8.41 25.03
N THR A 206 -6.00 9.49 24.40
CA THR A 206 -6.68 10.78 24.41
C THR A 206 -7.41 10.97 23.09
N LYS A 207 -8.71 11.25 23.14
CA LYS A 207 -9.53 11.47 21.94
C LYS A 207 -9.36 12.92 21.45
N ILE A 208 -8.95 13.10 20.21
CA ILE A 208 -8.63 14.42 19.65
C ILE A 208 -9.75 14.94 18.73
N ASN A 209 -10.58 14.06 18.17
CA ASN A 209 -11.73 14.43 17.34
C ASN A 209 -13.00 13.63 17.72
N PRO A 210 -13.98 14.25 18.41
CA PRO A 210 -15.24 13.59 18.77
C PRO A 210 -16.20 13.36 17.58
N GLU A 211 -16.07 14.13 16.50
CA GLU A 211 -17.00 14.08 15.35
C GLU A 211 -16.78 12.85 14.47
N ALA A 212 -15.54 12.34 14.40
CA ALA A 212 -15.22 11.09 13.71
C ALA A 212 -15.92 9.85 14.31
N GLU A 213 -16.44 9.94 15.55
CA GLU A 213 -17.21 8.86 16.15
C GLU A 213 -18.67 8.84 15.66
N ALA A 214 -19.26 9.96 15.20
CA ALA A 214 -20.67 10.01 14.81
C ALA A 214 -21.01 9.01 13.68
N ASP A 215 -20.05 8.70 12.82
CA ASP A 215 -20.18 7.70 11.74
C ASP A 215 -19.92 6.25 12.19
N SER A 216 -19.51 6.03 13.45
CA SER A 216 -19.19 4.70 14.02
C SER A 216 -20.11 4.29 15.19
N VAL A 217 -21.00 5.18 15.65
CA VAL A 217 -21.95 4.96 16.75
C VAL A 217 -23.23 4.32 16.23
N GLY A 218 -23.08 3.07 15.81
CA GLY A 218 -24.12 2.06 15.91
C GLY A 218 -23.64 0.97 16.85
N VAL A 219 -24.42 0.69 17.89
CA VAL A 219 -24.40 -0.49 18.78
C VAL A 219 -23.54 -0.37 20.06
N PRO A 220 -24.14 -0.68 21.23
CA PRO A 220 -23.63 -0.33 22.56
C PRO A 220 -22.61 -1.33 23.10
N SER A 221 -21.83 -0.87 24.07
CA SER A 221 -20.99 -1.68 24.94
C SER A 221 -21.85 -2.66 25.75
N SER A 222 -21.62 -3.97 25.60
CA SER A 222 -22.16 -4.98 26.51
C SER A 222 -21.05 -5.83 27.13
N ARG A 223 -20.91 -5.61 28.45
CA ARG A 223 -20.25 -6.38 29.51
C ARG A 223 -18.73 -6.47 29.51
#